data_AF-A0A7C8K4M5-F1
#
_entry.id   AF-A0A7C8K4M5-F1
#
_cell.length_a   1.000
_cell.length_b   1.000
_cell.length_c   1.000
_cell.angle_alpha   90.00
_cell.angle_beta   90.00
_cell.angle_gamma   90.00
#
_symmetry.space_group_name_H-M   'P 1'
#
loop_
_entity.id
_entity.type
_entity.pdbx_description
1 polymer ?
#
loop_
_entity_poly.entity_id
_entity_poly.type
_entity_poly.pdbx_seq_one_letter_code
_entity_poly.pdbx_strand_id
1 'polypeptide(L)'
;MTTRGSSTWGSSNRTKRTKPPLSIASLSHQPPKIPKPPADYHIIPEPRPSSRRKTPRARIQTLLNAEQEAQKIVQKARAYRVQRVKDARAEAQKEIEEYRQKKEEEFKKFEAEHTGINAQAEKDAEKEIEGKLKEIEEAGKKSRAQVIEDLIKAVTTVDPKPHINSKHK
;
A
#
# COMPACT_ATOMS: atom_id res chain seq x y z
N MET A 1 -13.15 -62.86 6.89
CA MET A 1 -13.72 -62.52 5.56
C MET A 1 -13.76 -61.00 5.48
N THR A 2 -12.81 -60.42 4.73
CA THR A 2 -13.01 -59.55 3.53
C THR A 2 -13.46 -58.13 3.87
N THR A 3 -12.87 -57.03 3.40
CA THR A 3 -11.64 -56.71 2.63
C THR A 3 -11.50 -55.18 2.63
N ARG A 4 -10.28 -54.71 2.36
CA ARG A 4 -9.84 -53.31 2.19
C ARG A 4 -10.76 -52.44 1.32
N GLY A 5 -10.75 -51.14 1.60
CA GLY A 5 -11.12 -50.07 0.68
C GLY A 5 -10.43 -48.77 1.05
N SER A 6 -9.20 -48.59 0.56
CA SER A 6 -8.41 -47.36 0.66
C SER A 6 -8.93 -46.29 -0.30
N SER A 7 -9.00 -45.04 0.16
CA SER A 7 -8.94 -43.88 -0.73
C SER A 7 -8.34 -42.69 0.02
N THR A 8 -7.02 -42.62 -0.09
CA THR A 8 -6.22 -41.42 0.15
C THR A 8 -6.64 -40.33 -0.83
N TRP A 9 -7.15 -39.20 -0.35
CA TRP A 9 -7.12 -37.94 -1.11
C TRP A 9 -6.16 -36.99 -0.41
N GLY A 10 -5.08 -36.70 -1.15
CA GLY A 10 -3.93 -35.96 -0.69
C GLY A 10 -4.20 -34.46 -0.57
N SER A 11 -3.49 -33.90 0.41
CA SER A 11 -2.66 -32.70 0.28
C SER A 11 -3.05 -31.69 -0.80
N SER A 12 -3.57 -30.56 -0.34
CA SER A 12 -3.27 -29.27 -0.96
C SER A 12 -3.38 -28.21 0.12
N ASN A 13 -2.27 -27.98 0.82
CA ASN A 13 -2.06 -26.76 1.60
C ASN A 13 -2.07 -25.58 0.62
N ARG A 14 -3.27 -25.04 0.35
CA ARG A 14 -3.45 -23.70 -0.19
C ARG A 14 -2.98 -22.74 0.88
N THR A 15 -1.67 -22.47 0.87
CA THR A 15 -1.02 -21.41 1.63
C THR A 15 -1.88 -20.16 1.50
N LYS A 16 -2.59 -19.81 2.57
CA LYS A 16 -3.26 -18.53 2.65
C LYS A 16 -2.15 -17.50 2.53
N ARG A 17 -2.05 -16.85 1.37
CA ARG A 17 -1.34 -15.59 1.23
C ARG A 17 -2.09 -14.57 2.08
N THR A 18 -1.87 -14.64 3.39
CA THR A 18 -2.24 -13.57 4.30
C THR A 18 -1.30 -12.44 3.95
N LYS A 19 -1.81 -11.44 3.23
CA LYS A 19 -1.12 -10.17 3.08
C LYS A 19 -0.69 -9.73 4.48
N PRO A 20 0.58 -9.31 4.69
CA PRO A 20 0.96 -8.77 5.98
C PRO A 20 -0.01 -7.64 6.33
N PRO A 21 -0.46 -7.51 7.60
CA PRO A 21 -1.28 -6.38 7.98
C PRO A 21 -0.51 -5.13 7.59
N LEU A 22 -1.14 -4.24 6.83
CA LEU A 22 -0.59 -2.93 6.54
C LEU A 22 -0.15 -2.36 7.89
N SER A 23 1.16 -2.27 8.10
CA SER A 23 1.72 -1.50 9.19
C SER A 23 1.28 -0.08 8.90
N ILE A 24 0.14 0.30 9.49
CA ILE A 24 -0.28 1.67 9.69
C ILE A 24 0.74 2.25 10.66
N ALA A 25 1.95 2.45 10.16
CA ALA A 25 3.02 3.15 10.81
C ALA A 25 2.40 4.44 11.35
N SER A 26 2.40 4.51 12.67
CA SER A 26 2.04 5.64 13.53
C SER A 26 1.89 6.96 12.78
N LEU A 27 0.79 7.14 12.06
CA LEU A 27 0.35 8.45 11.66
C LEU A 27 0.05 9.09 13.00
N SER A 28 0.93 9.97 13.44
CA SER A 28 0.75 10.79 14.62
C SER A 28 -0.54 11.60 14.38
N HIS A 29 -1.68 10.97 14.62
CA HIS A 29 -2.99 11.57 14.69
C HIS A 29 -2.90 12.47 15.92
N GLN A 30 -2.33 13.65 15.72
CA GLN A 30 -2.49 14.71 16.68
C GLN A 30 -4.00 14.93 16.71
N PRO A 31 -4.64 14.78 17.88
CA PRO A 31 -6.06 15.05 17.98
C PRO A 31 -6.27 16.48 17.45
N PRO A 32 -7.33 16.70 16.65
CA PRO A 32 -7.57 18.01 16.04
C PRO A 32 -7.49 19.05 17.15
N LYS A 33 -6.57 20.01 17.01
CA LYS A 33 -6.35 21.03 18.05
C LYS A 33 -7.70 21.70 18.27
N ILE A 34 -8.32 21.45 19.43
CA ILE A 34 -9.52 22.17 19.83
C ILE A 34 -9.00 23.56 20.21
N PRO A 35 -9.22 24.60 19.39
CA PRO A 35 -8.86 25.95 19.75
C PRO A 35 -9.62 26.24 21.02
N LYS A 36 -8.91 26.85 21.95
CA LYS A 36 -9.51 27.31 23.18
C LYS A 36 -10.72 28.17 22.80
N PRO A 37 -11.86 28.00 23.48
CA PRO A 37 -12.97 28.89 23.25
C PRO A 37 -12.48 30.34 23.42
N PRO A 38 -13.07 31.30 22.69
CA PRO A 38 -12.67 32.69 22.80
C PRO A 38 -12.68 33.10 24.29
N ALA A 39 -11.57 33.64 24.78
CA ALA A 39 -11.36 33.97 26.19
C ALA A 39 -12.39 34.98 26.74
N ASP A 40 -13.16 35.59 25.84
CA ASP A 40 -14.18 36.59 26.11
C ASP A 40 -15.54 35.95 26.41
N TYR A 41 -15.58 35.04 27.39
CA TYR A 41 -16.83 34.70 28.06
C TYR A 41 -17.19 35.86 28.98
N HIS A 42 -17.79 36.92 28.42
CA HIS A 42 -18.57 37.86 29.21
C HIS A 42 -19.77 37.09 29.79
N ILE A 43 -19.55 36.45 30.94
CA ILE A 43 -20.61 36.00 31.84
C ILE A 43 -21.47 37.24 32.05
N ILE A 44 -22.79 37.13 31.79
CA ILE A 44 -23.72 38.21 32.14
C ILE A 44 -23.40 38.55 33.59
N PRO A 45 -22.87 39.76 33.89
CA PRO A 45 -22.43 40.07 35.23
C PRO A 45 -23.62 39.83 36.14
N GLU A 46 -23.46 38.96 37.13
CA GLU A 46 -24.48 38.80 38.15
C GLU A 46 -24.84 40.20 38.62
N PRO A 47 -26.13 40.57 38.61
CA PRO A 47 -26.53 41.91 38.95
C PRO A 47 -26.07 42.16 40.38
N ARG A 48 -25.01 42.97 40.55
CA ARG A 48 -24.51 43.34 41.88
C ARG A 48 -25.72 43.89 42.65
N PRO A 49 -25.99 43.41 43.88
CA PRO A 49 -27.11 43.92 44.65
C PRO A 49 -26.85 45.40 44.95
N SER A 50 -27.45 46.29 44.14
CA SER A 50 -27.36 47.72 44.36
C SER A 50 -28.39 48.09 45.42
N SER A 51 -27.94 48.64 46.54
CA SER A 51 -28.81 49.18 47.60
C SER A 51 -29.62 50.42 47.20
N ARG A 52 -29.74 50.74 45.90
CA ARG A 52 -30.56 51.84 45.35
C ARG A 52 -31.68 51.29 44.46
N ARG A 53 -32.93 51.59 44.80
CA ARG A 53 -34.11 51.26 43.97
C ARG A 53 -34.05 52.08 42.68
N LYS A 54 -33.69 51.46 41.56
CA LYS A 54 -33.78 52.05 40.21
C LYS A 54 -35.24 52.35 39.86
N THR A 55 -35.49 53.46 39.15
CA THR A 55 -36.83 53.81 38.64
C THR A 55 -37.32 52.76 37.62
N PRO A 56 -38.64 52.57 37.45
CA PRO A 56 -39.19 51.55 36.55
C PRO A 56 -38.66 51.64 35.11
N ARG A 57 -38.56 52.86 34.56
CA ARG A 57 -38.00 53.11 33.22
C ARG A 57 -36.54 52.68 33.10
N ALA A 58 -35.72 52.94 34.12
CA ALA A 58 -34.32 52.54 34.13
C ALA A 58 -34.15 51.01 34.28
N ARG A 59 -35.06 50.33 34.99
CA ARG A 59 -35.06 48.86 35.09
C ARG A 59 -35.40 48.19 33.76
N ILE A 60 -36.41 48.70 33.07
CA ILE A 60 -36.81 48.18 31.75
C ILE A 60 -35.66 48.31 30.76
N GLN A 61 -35.00 49.47 30.69
CA GLN A 61 -33.86 49.66 29.79
C GLN A 61 -32.70 48.70 30.09
N THR A 62 -32.41 48.43 31.37
CA THR A 62 -31.36 47.45 31.73
C THR A 62 -31.71 46.02 31.30
N LEU A 63 -32.99 45.63 31.36
CA LEU A 63 -33.43 44.30 30.91
C LEU A 63 -33.34 44.17 29.39
N LEU A 64 -33.75 45.19 28.65
CA LEU A 64 -33.65 45.21 27.18
C LEU A 64 -32.20 45.16 26.70
N ASN A 65 -31.30 45.89 27.35
CA ASN A 65 -29.87 45.83 27.03
C ASN A 65 -29.29 44.44 27.32
N ALA A 66 -29.64 43.83 28.46
CA ALA A 66 -29.22 42.48 28.81
C ALA A 66 -29.75 41.43 27.81
N GLU A 67 -30.98 41.59 27.32
CA GLU A 67 -31.55 40.71 26.29
C GLU A 67 -30.78 40.80 24.97
N GLN A 68 -30.46 42.01 24.51
CA GLN A 68 -29.66 42.21 23.30
C GLN A 68 -28.25 41.63 23.42
N GLU A 69 -27.61 41.80 24.58
CA GLU A 69 -26.29 41.23 24.86
C GLU A 69 -26.33 39.70 24.87
N ALA A 70 -27.32 39.11 25.53
CA ALA A 70 -27.52 37.66 25.53
C ALA A 70 -27.73 37.11 24.11
N GLN A 71 -28.56 37.76 23.29
CA GLN A 71 -28.78 37.37 21.89
C GLN A 71 -27.48 37.41 21.07
N LYS A 72 -26.67 38.46 21.21
CA LYS A 72 -25.37 38.58 20.53
C LYS A 72 -24.41 37.46 20.93
N ILE A 73 -24.36 37.08 22.20
CA ILE A 73 -23.50 35.98 22.69
C ILE A 73 -23.93 34.65 22.06
N VAL A 74 -25.23 34.35 22.03
CA VAL A 74 -25.74 33.12 21.40
C VAL A 74 -25.43 33.08 19.90
N GLN A 75 -25.57 34.20 19.19
CA GLN A 75 -25.22 34.30 17.77
C GLN A 75 -23.72 34.06 17.54
N LYS A 76 -22.84 34.69 18.33
CA LYS A 76 -21.40 34.47 18.29
C LYS A 76 -21.04 33.00 18.54
N ALA A 77 -21.66 32.37 19.54
CA ALA A 77 -21.44 30.95 19.84
C ALA A 77 -21.87 30.03 18.68
N ARG A 78 -23.02 30.30 18.05
CA ARG A 78 -23.48 29.57 16.86
C ARG A 78 -22.51 29.74 15.69
N ALA A 79 -22.07 30.96 15.41
CA ALA A 79 -21.11 31.26 14.34
C ALA A 79 -19.77 30.56 14.58
N TYR A 80 -19.25 30.63 15.81
CA TYR A 80 -18.01 29.94 16.20
C TYR A 80 -18.12 28.43 15.99
N ARG A 81 -19.22 27.80 16.40
CA ARG A 81 -19.43 26.36 16.16
C ARG A 81 -19.41 26.01 14.67
N VAL A 82 -20.07 26.81 13.83
CA VAL A 82 -20.08 26.59 12.38
C VAL A 82 -18.68 26.76 11.79
N GLN A 83 -17.95 27.78 12.22
CA GLN A 83 -16.57 28.02 11.81
C GLN A 83 -15.67 26.83 12.18
N ARG A 84 -15.78 26.32 13.41
CA ARG A 84 -15.05 25.13 13.88
C ARG A 84 -15.26 23.90 13.01
N VAL A 85 -16.49 23.65 12.57
CA VAL A 85 -16.80 22.52 11.69
C VAL A 85 -16.18 22.74 10.30
N LYS A 86 -16.18 23.98 9.79
CA LYS A 86 -15.54 24.31 8.51
C LYS A 86 -14.03 24.17 8.58
N ASP A 87 -13.40 24.70 9.62
CA ASP A 87 -11.95 24.63 9.83
C ASP A 87 -11.49 23.17 9.92
N ALA A 88 -12.19 22.34 10.69
CA ALA A 88 -11.87 20.91 10.81
C ALA A 88 -11.97 20.17 9.47
N ARG A 89 -12.98 20.50 8.64
CA ARG A 89 -13.11 19.92 7.29
C ARG A 89 -11.98 20.39 6.37
N ALA A 90 -11.63 21.67 6.43
CA ALA A 90 -10.55 22.22 5.60
C ALA A 90 -9.18 21.65 6.00
N GLU A 91 -8.91 21.48 7.30
CA GLU A 91 -7.68 20.87 7.81
C GLU A 91 -7.57 19.40 7.41
N ALA A 92 -8.64 18.61 7.59
CA ALA A 92 -8.67 17.22 7.14
C ALA A 92 -8.48 17.09 5.61
N GLN A 93 -9.11 17.97 4.83
CA GLN A 93 -8.98 17.96 3.37
C GLN A 93 -7.53 18.26 2.94
N LYS A 94 -6.87 19.24 3.57
CA LYS A 94 -5.45 19.53 3.33
C LYS A 94 -4.55 18.34 3.65
N GLU A 95 -4.77 17.69 4.80
CA GLU A 95 -3.99 16.52 5.19
C GLU A 95 -4.16 15.34 4.21
N ILE A 96 -5.39 15.13 3.71
CA ILE A 96 -5.68 14.12 2.67
C ILE A 96 -4.94 14.45 1.37
N GLU A 97 -4.94 15.72 0.94
CA GLU A 97 -4.26 16.16 -0.27
C GLU A 97 -2.74 16.01 -0.16
N GLU A 98 -2.16 16.40 0.97
CA GLU A 98 -0.73 16.19 1.25
C GLU A 98 -0.36 14.70 1.26
N TYR A 99 -1.20 13.85 1.86
CA TYR A 99 -0.97 12.40 1.86
C TYR A 99 -1.03 11.82 0.45
N ARG A 100 -2.00 12.26 -0.36
CA ARG A 100 -2.13 11.86 -1.76
C ARG A 100 -0.91 12.26 -2.58
N GLN A 101 -0.46 13.51 -2.46
CA GLN A 101 0.72 14.00 -3.16
C GLN A 101 1.96 13.19 -2.77
N LYS A 102 2.20 12.97 -1.47
CA LYS A 102 3.32 12.14 -0.99
C LYS A 102 3.27 10.73 -1.58
N LYS A 103 2.09 10.09 -1.58
CA LYS A 103 1.94 8.74 -2.14
C LYS A 103 2.08 8.69 -3.65
N GLU A 104 1.62 9.70 -4.36
CA GLU A 104 1.81 9.80 -5.81
C GLU A 104 3.28 10.04 -6.16
N GLU A 105 4.01 10.84 -5.39
CA GLU A 105 5.46 11.02 -5.55
C GLU A 105 6.24 9.74 -5.26
N GLU A 106 5.93 9.04 -4.16
CA GLU A 106 6.50 7.73 -3.84
C GLU A 106 6.23 6.73 -4.97
N PHE A 107 5.00 6.70 -5.47
CA PHE A 107 4.60 5.81 -6.56
C PHE A 107 5.33 6.13 -7.86
N LYS A 108 5.44 7.41 -8.26
CA LYS A 108 6.18 7.82 -9.45
C LYS A 108 7.68 7.50 -9.35
N LYS A 109 8.29 7.68 -8.18
CA LYS A 109 9.69 7.26 -7.93
C LYS A 109 9.83 5.75 -8.06
N PHE A 110 8.92 5.00 -7.46
CA PHE A 110 8.90 3.54 -7.55
C PHE A 110 8.72 3.07 -8.99
N GLU A 111 7.80 3.66 -9.75
CA GLU A 111 7.63 3.38 -11.19
C GLU A 111 8.90 3.70 -11.97
N ALA A 112 9.52 4.86 -11.77
CA ALA A 112 10.75 5.23 -12.47
C ALA A 112 11.91 4.26 -12.16
N GLU A 113 12.06 3.84 -10.90
CA GLU A 113 13.08 2.88 -10.50
C GLU A 113 12.79 1.46 -11.02
N HIS A 114 11.50 1.06 -11.08
CA HIS A 114 11.13 -0.32 -11.40
C HIS A 114 10.81 -0.57 -12.88
N THR A 115 10.45 0.47 -13.64
CA THR A 115 10.29 0.38 -15.10
C THR A 115 11.61 0.03 -15.79
N GLY A 116 12.75 0.37 -15.19
CA GLY A 116 14.09 0.00 -15.69
C GLY A 116 14.59 -1.38 -15.27
N ILE A 117 13.98 -2.03 -14.26
CA ILE A 117 14.47 -3.33 -13.74
C ILE A 117 14.35 -4.41 -14.81
N ASN A 118 13.30 -4.39 -15.63
CA ASN A 118 13.14 -5.36 -16.70
C ASN A 118 14.26 -5.22 -17.75
N ALA A 119 14.60 -3.99 -18.15
CA ALA A 119 15.68 -3.76 -19.10
C ALA A 119 17.05 -4.15 -18.55
N GLN A 120 17.28 -3.97 -17.24
CA GLN A 120 18.52 -4.41 -16.61
C GLN A 120 18.59 -5.94 -16.50
N ALA A 121 17.49 -6.59 -16.09
CA ALA A 121 17.40 -8.04 -16.03
C ALA A 121 17.55 -8.69 -17.42
N GLU A 122 16.98 -8.09 -18.46
CA GLU A 122 17.15 -8.52 -19.86
C GLU A 122 18.63 -8.44 -20.28
N LYS A 123 19.30 -7.30 -20.04
CA LYS A 123 20.73 -7.14 -20.36
C LYS A 123 21.63 -8.12 -19.61
N ASP A 124 21.35 -8.38 -18.35
CA ASP A 124 22.14 -9.31 -17.56
C ASP A 124 21.89 -10.77 -18.01
N ALA A 125 20.65 -11.12 -18.36
CA ALA A 125 20.33 -12.40 -18.99
C ALA A 125 21.00 -12.56 -20.38
N GLU A 126 21.03 -11.52 -21.20
CA GLU A 126 21.72 -11.53 -22.50
C GLU A 126 23.22 -11.82 -22.35
N LYS A 127 23.90 -11.18 -21.39
CA LYS A 127 25.32 -11.45 -21.10
C LYS A 127 25.56 -12.89 -20.66
N GLU A 128 24.69 -13.44 -19.81
CA GLU A 128 24.78 -14.84 -19.40
C GLU A 128 24.57 -15.80 -20.58
N ILE A 129 23.61 -15.50 -21.46
CA ILE A 129 23.36 -16.28 -22.68
C ILE A 129 24.57 -16.24 -23.61
N GLU A 130 25.17 -15.06 -23.83
CA GLU A 130 26.39 -14.93 -24.64
C GLU A 130 27.57 -15.71 -24.05
N GLY A 131 27.72 -15.71 -22.73
CA GLY A 131 28.72 -16.53 -22.04
C GLY A 131 28.51 -18.02 -22.29
N LYS A 132 27.28 -18.51 -22.08
CA LYS A 132 26.93 -19.92 -22.32
C LYS A 132 27.04 -20.32 -23.79
N LEU A 133 26.72 -19.43 -24.72
CA LEU A 133 26.91 -19.66 -26.15
C LEU A 133 28.38 -19.91 -26.49
N LYS A 134 29.28 -19.07 -25.96
CA LYS A 134 30.74 -19.25 -26.14
C LYS A 134 31.22 -20.57 -25.54
N GLU A 135 30.75 -20.92 -24.34
CA GLU A 135 31.08 -22.21 -23.70
C GLU A 135 30.60 -23.41 -24.54
N ILE A 136 29.38 -23.36 -25.07
CA ILE A 136 28.82 -24.41 -25.93
C ILE A 136 29.61 -24.50 -27.24
N GLU A 137 29.96 -23.38 -27.86
CA GLU A 137 30.77 -23.37 -29.07
C GLU A 137 32.16 -23.98 -28.84
N GLU A 138 32.83 -23.63 -27.74
CA GLU A 138 34.13 -24.18 -27.38
C GLU A 138 34.04 -25.67 -27.07
N ALA A 139 33.04 -26.10 -26.29
CA ALA A 139 32.81 -27.50 -25.99
C ALA A 139 32.53 -28.29 -27.27
N GLY A 140 31.72 -27.75 -28.17
CA GLY A 140 31.43 -28.34 -29.48
C GLY A 140 32.67 -28.43 -30.38
N LYS A 141 33.53 -27.40 -30.41
CA LYS A 141 34.80 -27.44 -31.15
C LYS A 141 35.74 -28.53 -30.61
N LYS A 142 35.83 -28.69 -29.29
CA LYS A 142 36.66 -29.71 -28.63
C LYS A 142 36.17 -31.14 -28.92
N SER A 143 34.87 -31.38 -28.84
CA SER A 143 34.30 -32.72 -29.04
C SER A 143 34.07 -33.09 -30.52
N ARG A 144 34.04 -32.11 -31.44
CA ARG A 144 33.77 -32.34 -32.86
C ARG A 144 34.67 -33.40 -33.49
N ALA A 145 35.97 -33.37 -33.23
CA ALA A 145 36.90 -34.32 -33.82
C ALA A 145 36.61 -35.77 -33.37
N GLN A 146 36.34 -35.96 -32.07
CA GLN A 146 36.00 -37.27 -31.50
C GLN A 146 34.68 -37.80 -32.06
N VAL A 147 33.64 -36.96 -32.13
CA VAL A 147 32.33 -37.37 -32.67
C VAL A 147 32.42 -37.76 -34.15
N ILE A 148 33.22 -37.03 -34.95
CA ILE A 148 33.44 -37.39 -36.36
C ILE A 148 34.14 -38.75 -36.47
N GLU A 149 35.18 -38.98 -35.65
CA GLU A 149 35.90 -40.25 -35.65
C GLU A 149 34.98 -41.42 -35.25
N ASP A 150 34.16 -41.25 -34.21
CA ASP A 150 33.21 -42.26 -33.76
C ASP A 150 32.13 -42.55 -34.81
N LEU A 151 31.61 -41.54 -35.50
CA LEU A 151 30.66 -41.72 -36.59
C LEU A 151 31.29 -42.46 -37.78
N ILE A 152 32.52 -42.12 -38.16
CA ILE A 152 33.23 -42.81 -39.24
C ILE A 152 33.49 -44.26 -38.85
N LYS A 153 33.95 -44.53 -37.62
CA LYS A 153 34.12 -45.89 -37.10
C LYS A 153 32.81 -46.65 -37.13
N ALA A 154 31.71 -46.09 -36.63
CA ALA A 154 30.42 -46.77 -36.60
C ALA A 154 29.90 -47.14 -38.00
N VAL A 155 30.15 -46.30 -39.02
CA VAL A 155 29.74 -46.57 -40.41
C VAL A 155 30.66 -47.57 -41.10
N THR A 156 31.97 -47.54 -40.81
CA THR A 156 32.96 -48.42 -41.47
C THR A 156 33.11 -49.78 -40.79
N THR A 157 32.75 -49.89 -39.51
CA THR A 157 32.84 -51.15 -38.77
C THR A 157 31.61 -52.01 -39.04
N VAL A 158 31.74 -52.94 -39.99
CA VAL A 158 30.68 -53.90 -40.31
C VAL A 158 30.78 -55.06 -39.32
N ASP A 159 29.76 -55.22 -38.47
CA ASP A 159 29.61 -56.36 -37.55
C ASP A 159 28.45 -57.25 -38.03
N PRO A 160 28.70 -58.17 -38.99
CA PRO A 160 27.66 -58.99 -39.59
C PRO A 160 27.18 -60.03 -38.58
N LYS A 161 26.04 -59.76 -37.97
CA LYS A 161 25.35 -60.72 -37.09
C LYS A 161 24.34 -61.52 -37.90
N PRO A 162 24.31 -62.86 -37.74
CA PRO A 162 23.26 -63.66 -38.37
C PRO A 162 21.90 -63.16 -37.89
N HIS A 163 20.96 -63.05 -38.82
CA HIS A 163 19.58 -62.71 -38.48
C HIS A 163 19.04 -63.72 -37.45
N ILE A 164 18.23 -63.25 -36.50
CA ILE A 164 17.78 -64.03 -35.32
C ILE A 164 17.17 -65.39 -35.70
N ASN A 165 16.59 -65.49 -36.91
CA ASN A 165 15.94 -66.68 -37.45
C ASN A 165 16.82 -67.52 -38.42
N SER A 166 18.15 -67.35 -38.45
CA SER A 166 19.01 -68.07 -39.41
C SER A 166 19.20 -69.57 -39.12
N LYS A 167 18.53 -70.13 -38.11
CA LYS A 167 18.61 -71.55 -37.74
C LYS A 167 17.37 -72.32 -38.18
N HIS A 168 17.13 -72.47 -39.48
CA HIS A 168 16.22 -73.51 -39.94
C HIS A 168 16.77 -74.17 -41.22
N LYS A 169 16.88 -75.49 -41.12
CA LYS A 169 17.31 -76.46 -42.13
C LYS A 169 16.08 -76.97 -42.86
#